data_AF-A0A1Y4ELI7-F1
#
_entry.id   AF-A0A1Y4ELI7-F1
#
_cell.length_a   1.000
_cell.length_b   1.000
_cell.length_c   1.000
_cell.angle_alpha   90.00
_cell.angle_beta   90.00
_cell.angle_gamma   90.00
#
_symmetry.space_group_name_H-M   'P 1'
#
loop_
_entity.id
_entity.type
_entity.pdbx_description
1 polymer ?
#
loop_
_entity_poly.entity_id
_entity_poly.type
_entity_poly.pdbx_seq_one_letter_code
_entity_poly.pdbx_strand_id
1 'polypeptide(L)'
;MKNKIYIIDGKTYLNHINDEVHLYGLLHQLAFLAGRIKDEEDVFHVLDAAKRYGEIAEEKFQGWGIPGRYLVFGDPKDLKDLMAKELAEATPVPVEEPKPKKYKDEYIIPGYGFRMLVGDIHHLIVLYYSLARRLSETETEKDFLRLKKKAGGYEKVLKKLFRSLGLPEGSNAAQDVLEESIIRRHNLVRLEDVEEPQDEGDLEGDEVWSD
;
A
#
# COMPACT_ATOMS: atom_id res chain seq x y z
N MET A 1 0.09 -6.51 26.92
CA MET A 1 0.64 -5.13 27.01
C MET A 1 0.37 -4.49 25.65
N LYS A 2 -0.26 -3.31 25.58
CA LYS A 2 -0.54 -2.65 24.30
C LYS A 2 0.80 -2.37 23.60
N ASN A 3 0.96 -2.76 22.33
CA ASN A 3 2.15 -2.43 21.55
C ASN A 3 2.19 -0.91 21.35
N LYS A 4 3.12 -0.25 22.04
CA LYS A 4 3.37 1.19 21.85
C LYS A 4 4.36 1.37 20.72
N ILE A 5 4.02 2.22 19.77
CA ILE A 5 4.92 2.62 18.68
C ILE A 5 5.57 3.93 19.10
N TYR A 6 6.88 4.02 18.95
CA TYR A 6 7.65 5.22 19.24
C TYR A 6 8.27 5.75 17.94
N ILE A 7 8.27 7.07 17.79
CA ILE A 7 8.94 7.78 16.70
C ILE A 7 10.10 8.56 17.30
N ILE A 8 11.25 8.50 16.64
CA ILE A 8 12.42 9.33 16.93
C ILE A 8 12.70 10.21 15.71
N ASP A 9 13.17 11.44 15.95
CA ASP A 9 13.63 12.30 14.86
C ASP A 9 14.83 11.66 14.15
N GLY A 10 14.80 11.65 12.82
CA GLY A 10 15.82 10.97 12.01
C GLY A 10 17.22 11.57 12.20
N LYS A 11 17.34 12.89 12.41
CA LYS A 11 18.62 13.54 12.68
C LYS A 11 19.14 13.16 14.06
N THR A 12 18.26 13.13 15.06
CA THR A 12 18.60 12.64 16.41
C THR A 12 19.13 11.21 16.35
N TYR A 13 18.41 10.30 15.69
CA TYR A 13 18.85 8.91 15.51
C TYR A 13 20.22 8.80 14.80
N LEU A 14 20.42 9.52 13.70
CA LEU A 14 21.69 9.52 12.98
C LEU A 14 22.85 10.02 13.84
N ASN A 15 22.64 11.03 14.68
CA ASN A 15 23.66 11.52 15.60
C ASN A 15 24.04 10.45 16.63
N HIS A 16 23.07 9.75 17.22
CA HIS A 16 23.35 8.65 18.14
C HIS A 16 24.20 7.55 17.47
N ILE A 17 23.81 7.10 16.27
CA ILE A 17 24.57 6.08 15.53
C ILE A 17 25.99 6.55 15.19
N ASN A 18 26.16 7.80 14.74
CA ASN A 18 27.48 8.33 14.43
C ASN A 18 28.38 8.41 15.67
N ASP A 19 27.83 8.80 16.81
CA ASP A 19 28.56 8.88 18.06
C ASP A 19 28.95 7.49 18.58
N GLU A 20 28.05 6.50 18.50
CA GLU A 20 28.33 5.10 18.83
C GLU A 20 29.47 4.53 17.98
N VAL A 21 29.40 4.73 16.66
CA VAL A 21 30.44 4.26 15.72
C VAL A 21 31.78 4.95 16.02
N HIS A 22 31.76 6.25 16.33
CA HIS A 22 32.97 6.99 16.69
C HIS A 22 33.62 6.42 17.95
N LEU A 23 32.85 6.25 19.03
CA LEU A 23 33.33 5.73 20.30
C LEU A 23 33.85 4.29 20.19
N TYR A 24 33.14 3.44 19.45
CA TYR A 24 33.62 2.09 19.14
C TYR A 24 34.96 2.13 18.40
N GLY A 25 35.10 3.03 17.42
CA GLY A 25 36.36 3.23 16.69
C GLY A 25 37.52 3.62 17.61
N LEU A 26 37.30 4.55 18.54
CA LEU A 26 38.31 4.96 19.52
C LEU A 26 38.72 3.79 20.44
N LEU A 27 37.74 3.02 20.93
CA LEU A 27 38.00 1.85 21.77
C LEU A 27 38.81 0.78 21.03
N HIS A 28 38.44 0.52 19.77
CA HIS A 28 39.15 -0.44 18.92
C HIS A 28 40.59 0.01 18.65
N GLN A 29 40.81 1.30 18.37
CA GLN A 29 42.15 1.87 18.21
C GLN A 29 42.97 1.74 19.50
N LEU A 30 42.37 2.03 20.65
CA LEU A 30 43.04 1.92 21.94
C LEU A 30 43.46 0.47 22.24
N ALA A 31 42.57 -0.50 22.01
CA ALA A 31 42.87 -1.91 22.15
C ALA A 31 43.99 -2.37 21.21
N PHE A 32 44.00 -1.87 19.97
CA PHE A 32 45.05 -2.15 19.01
C PHE A 32 46.42 -1.61 19.45
N LEU A 33 46.48 -0.37 19.95
CA LEU A 33 47.71 0.23 20.48
C LEU A 33 48.20 -0.55 21.71
N ALA A 34 47.31 -0.89 22.64
CA ALA A 34 47.63 -1.68 23.82
C ALA A 34 48.18 -3.08 23.47
N GLY A 35 47.67 -3.71 22.41
CA GLY A 35 48.14 -5.02 21.93
C GLY A 35 49.49 -5.00 21.22
N ARG A 36 50.09 -3.82 20.98
CA ARG A 36 51.34 -3.65 20.22
C ARG A 36 52.49 -3.04 21.03
N ILE A 37 52.32 -2.88 22.34
CA ILE A 37 53.35 -2.33 23.24
C ILE A 37 54.60 -3.22 23.22
N LYS A 38 55.76 -2.62 22.92
CA LYS A 38 57.07 -3.29 22.97
C LYS A 38 58.04 -2.63 23.94
N ASP A 39 57.90 -1.33 24.15
CA ASP A 39 58.78 -0.53 25.00
C ASP A 39 57.99 0.47 25.86
N GLU A 40 58.70 1.22 26.70
CA GLU A 40 58.11 2.24 27.56
C GLU A 40 57.51 3.42 26.77
N GLU A 41 58.03 3.72 25.59
CA GLU A 41 57.55 4.82 24.73
C GLU A 41 56.16 4.49 24.16
N ASP A 42 55.94 3.24 23.74
CA ASP A 42 54.62 2.73 23.35
C ASP A 42 53.58 2.84 24.49
N VAL A 43 54.00 2.62 25.75
CA VAL A 43 53.13 2.79 26.93
C VAL A 43 52.70 4.24 27.08
N PHE A 44 53.62 5.20 26.89
CA PHE A 44 53.28 6.63 26.92
C PHE A 44 52.30 7.00 25.81
N HIS A 45 52.45 6.45 24.60
CA HIS A 45 51.50 6.67 23.50
C HIS A 45 50.11 6.13 23.78
N VAL A 46 50.00 4.95 24.40
CA VAL A 46 48.70 4.38 24.80
C VAL A 46 48.05 5.24 25.89
N LEU A 47 48.81 5.68 26.89
CA LEU A 47 48.29 6.53 27.97
C LEU A 47 47.79 7.88 27.44
N ASP A 48 48.54 8.50 26.53
CA ASP A 48 48.16 9.76 25.92
C ASP A 48 46.91 9.61 25.02
N ALA A 49 46.82 8.54 24.24
CA ALA A 49 45.62 8.21 23.46
C ALA A 49 44.41 7.95 24.38
N ALA A 50 44.58 7.19 25.47
CA ALA A 50 43.51 6.93 26.44
C ALA A 50 42.98 8.22 27.06
N LYS A 51 43.86 9.17 27.40
CA LYS A 51 43.46 10.46 27.95
C LYS A 51 42.62 11.26 26.95
N ARG A 52 43.12 11.41 25.71
CA ARG A 52 42.40 12.15 24.66
C ARG A 52 41.06 11.51 24.31
N TYR A 53 41.01 10.18 24.21
CA TYR A 53 39.77 9.47 23.90
C TYR A 53 38.77 9.53 25.06
N GLY A 54 39.27 9.54 26.30
CA GLY A 54 38.44 9.78 27.49
C GLY A 54 37.79 11.16 27.47
N GLU A 55 38.52 12.20 27.09
CA GLU A 55 37.98 13.56 26.93
C GLU A 55 36.86 13.61 25.87
N ILE A 56 37.06 12.95 24.72
CA ILE A 56 36.03 12.85 23.66
C ILE A 56 34.79 12.09 24.15
N ALA A 57 34.99 10.99 24.89
CA ALA A 57 33.89 10.21 25.45
C ALA A 57 33.08 11.01 26.47
N GLU A 58 33.74 11.80 27.31
CA GLU A 58 33.08 12.68 28.27
C GLU A 58 32.28 13.79 27.58
N GLU A 59 32.83 14.43 26.55
CA GLU A 59 32.10 15.46 25.78
C GLU A 59 30.82 14.89 25.16
N LYS A 60 30.89 13.69 24.57
CA LYS A 60 29.71 12.99 24.03
C LYS A 60 28.71 12.62 25.11
N PHE A 61 29.18 12.09 26.23
CA PHE A 61 28.34 11.72 27.36
C PHE A 61 27.54 12.91 27.91
N GLN A 62 28.18 14.07 28.05
CA GLN A 62 27.50 15.32 28.44
C GLN A 62 26.50 15.76 27.37
N GLY A 63 26.85 15.64 26.08
CA GLY A 63 25.98 15.97 24.95
C GLY A 63 24.69 15.13 24.90
N TRP A 64 24.74 13.87 25.33
CA TRP A 64 23.56 12.99 25.42
C TRP A 64 22.65 13.33 26.60
N GLY A 65 23.11 14.12 27.57
CA GLY A 65 22.29 14.50 28.74
C GLY A 65 21.93 13.32 29.64
N ILE A 66 22.74 12.26 29.64
CA ILE A 66 22.55 11.08 30.48
C ILE A 66 22.92 11.44 31.93
N PRO A 67 22.03 11.19 32.91
CA PRO A 67 22.38 11.41 34.31
C PRO A 67 23.58 10.55 34.73
N GLY A 68 24.60 11.13 35.35
CA GLY A 68 25.76 10.35 35.84
C GLY A 68 25.38 9.22 36.81
N ARG A 69 24.27 9.39 37.57
CA ARG A 69 23.71 8.31 38.39
C ARG A 69 23.18 7.13 37.56
N TYR A 70 22.70 7.36 36.33
CA TYR A 70 22.22 6.30 35.45
C TYR A 70 23.39 5.45 34.95
N LEU A 71 24.53 6.07 34.65
CA LEU A 71 25.77 5.36 34.30
C LEU A 71 26.22 4.42 35.43
N VAL A 72 26.07 4.83 36.70
CA VAL A 72 26.56 4.07 37.86
C VAL A 72 25.54 3.04 38.35
N PHE A 73 24.26 3.40 38.40
CA PHE A 73 23.21 2.63 39.08
C PHE A 73 22.15 2.06 38.14
N GLY A 74 22.06 2.52 36.89
CA GLY A 74 21.10 2.02 35.90
C GLY A 74 19.63 2.20 36.28
N ASP A 75 19.29 3.26 37.04
CA ASP A 75 17.92 3.49 37.54
C ASP A 75 16.90 3.52 36.36
N PRO A 76 15.89 2.62 36.33
CA PRO A 76 14.87 2.60 35.28
C PRO A 76 14.11 3.92 35.13
N LYS A 77 14.07 4.77 36.16
CA LYS A 77 13.44 6.09 36.08
C LYS A 77 14.19 7.02 35.14
N ASP A 78 15.52 7.08 35.24
CA ASP A 78 16.33 7.92 34.38
C ASP A 78 16.23 7.47 32.91
N LEU A 79 16.13 6.16 32.67
CA LEU A 79 15.86 5.62 31.33
C LEU A 79 14.52 6.10 30.79
N LYS A 80 13.45 6.04 31.60
CA LYS A 80 12.13 6.54 31.18
C LYS A 80 12.15 8.03 30.88
N ASP A 81 12.88 8.81 31.66
CA ASP A 81 13.03 10.25 31.45
C ASP A 81 13.83 10.55 30.15
N LEU A 82 14.83 9.75 29.80
CA LEU A 82 15.54 9.83 28.52
C LEU A 82 14.64 9.43 27.35
N MET A 83 13.93 8.30 27.46
CA MET A 83 12.97 7.86 26.46
C MET A 83 11.90 8.92 26.22
N ALA A 84 11.40 9.60 27.25
CA ALA A 84 10.41 10.66 27.11
C ALA A 84 10.96 11.93 26.43
N LYS A 85 12.28 12.16 26.46
CA LYS A 85 12.93 13.29 25.79
C LYS A 85 13.19 13.02 24.31
N GLU A 86 13.59 11.79 23.98
CA GLU A 86 14.03 11.42 22.62
C GLU A 86 12.92 10.80 21.78
N LEU A 87 11.94 10.13 22.41
CA LEU A 87 10.89 9.39 21.73
C LEU A 87 9.54 10.09 21.88
N ALA A 88 8.83 10.23 20.77
CA ALA A 88 7.42 10.58 20.75
C ALA A 88 6.56 9.30 20.68
N GLU A 89 5.55 9.17 21.53
CA GLU A 89 4.57 8.08 21.41
C GLU A 89 3.74 8.35 20.15
N ALA A 90 3.90 7.48 19.15
CA ALA A 90 3.12 7.54 17.93
C ALA A 90 1.75 6.97 18.21
N THR A 91 0.72 7.81 18.15
CA THR A 91 -0.62 7.29 17.91
C THR A 91 -0.63 6.80 16.47
N PRO A 92 -0.88 5.51 16.20
CA PRO A 92 -1.14 5.07 14.85
C PRO A 92 -2.40 5.82 14.43
N VAL A 93 -2.23 6.88 13.63
CA VAL A 93 -3.34 7.40 12.85
C VAL A 93 -3.74 6.21 11.99
N PRO A 94 -4.97 5.69 12.12
CA PRO A 94 -5.47 4.76 11.13
C PRO A 94 -5.28 5.49 9.82
N VAL A 95 -4.39 5.00 8.96
CA VAL A 95 -4.41 5.42 7.57
C VAL A 95 -5.79 4.99 7.14
N GLU A 96 -6.74 5.92 7.11
CA GLU A 96 -7.96 5.72 6.33
C GLU A 96 -7.40 5.35 4.97
N GLU A 97 -7.52 4.07 4.60
CA GLU A 97 -7.38 3.66 3.21
C GLU A 97 -8.09 4.75 2.43
N PRO A 98 -7.44 5.38 1.43
CA PRO A 98 -8.06 6.50 0.74
C PRO A 98 -9.44 6.01 0.35
N LYS A 99 -10.49 6.58 0.99
CA LYS A 99 -11.86 6.07 0.85
C LYS A 99 -12.02 5.82 -0.63
N PRO A 100 -12.36 4.59 -1.05
CA PRO A 100 -12.43 4.27 -2.47
C PRO A 100 -13.19 5.41 -3.10
N LYS A 101 -12.57 6.09 -4.08
CA LYS A 101 -13.19 7.25 -4.72
C LYS A 101 -14.57 6.75 -5.15
N LYS A 102 -15.63 7.16 -4.45
CA LYS A 102 -16.98 6.69 -4.74
C LYS A 102 -17.31 7.25 -6.12
N TYR A 103 -17.12 6.44 -7.14
CA TYR A 103 -17.64 6.74 -8.46
C TYR A 103 -19.14 6.49 -8.36
N LYS A 104 -19.95 7.42 -8.87
CA LYS A 104 -21.40 7.37 -8.71
C LYS A 104 -22.04 6.12 -9.36
N ASP A 105 -21.28 5.39 -10.17
CA ASP A 105 -21.74 4.29 -11.03
C ASP A 105 -20.94 2.98 -10.76
N GLU A 106 -20.77 2.60 -9.49
CA GLU A 106 -20.08 1.35 -9.11
C GLU A 106 -21.06 0.16 -9.07
N TYR A 107 -20.67 -0.93 -9.73
CA TYR A 107 -21.44 -2.16 -9.80
C TYR A 107 -20.62 -3.35 -9.29
N ILE A 108 -21.22 -4.16 -8.42
CA ILE A 108 -20.72 -5.49 -8.07
C ILE A 108 -21.16 -6.47 -9.14
N ILE A 109 -20.18 -7.14 -9.75
CA ILE A 109 -20.40 -8.10 -10.82
C ILE A 109 -20.05 -9.51 -10.33
N PRO A 110 -20.98 -10.46 -10.31
CA PRO A 110 -20.67 -11.85 -10.02
C PRO A 110 -19.66 -12.41 -11.02
N GLY A 111 -18.76 -13.30 -10.58
CA GLY A 111 -17.68 -13.82 -11.45
C GLY A 111 -18.17 -14.51 -12.74
N TYR A 112 -19.36 -15.13 -12.72
CA TYR A 112 -20.00 -15.66 -13.93
C TYR A 112 -20.51 -14.54 -14.86
N GLY A 113 -21.14 -13.51 -14.29
CA GLY A 113 -21.60 -12.31 -15.00
C GLY A 113 -20.45 -11.61 -15.72
N PHE A 114 -19.31 -11.45 -15.03
CA PHE A 114 -18.10 -10.86 -15.59
C PHE A 114 -17.59 -11.64 -16.82
N ARG A 115 -17.46 -12.97 -16.73
CA ARG A 115 -17.01 -13.79 -17.85
C ARG A 115 -17.91 -13.67 -19.08
N MET A 116 -19.24 -13.63 -18.87
CA MET A 116 -20.18 -13.43 -19.97
C MET A 116 -20.06 -12.03 -20.58
N LEU A 117 -19.96 -10.99 -19.74
CA LEU A 117 -19.87 -9.60 -20.18
C LEU A 117 -18.63 -9.37 -21.05
N VAL A 118 -17.48 -9.91 -20.63
CA VAL A 118 -16.25 -9.86 -21.41
C VAL A 118 -16.44 -10.52 -22.79
N GLY A 119 -17.16 -11.65 -22.85
CA GLY A 119 -17.47 -12.34 -24.11
C GLY A 119 -18.35 -11.50 -25.05
N ASP A 120 -19.39 -10.88 -24.52
CA ASP A 120 -20.30 -10.01 -25.28
C ASP A 120 -19.57 -8.75 -25.80
N ILE A 121 -18.76 -8.10 -24.95
CA ILE A 121 -17.93 -6.94 -25.32
C ILE A 121 -16.93 -7.33 -26.41
N HIS A 122 -16.21 -8.44 -26.23
CA HIS A 122 -15.27 -8.93 -27.23
C HIS A 122 -15.96 -9.19 -28.57
N HIS A 123 -17.14 -9.80 -28.57
CA HIS A 123 -17.90 -10.04 -29.80
C HIS A 123 -18.26 -8.72 -30.51
N LEU A 124 -18.71 -7.70 -29.76
CA LEU A 124 -19.04 -6.40 -30.30
C LEU A 124 -17.81 -5.70 -30.91
N ILE A 125 -16.68 -5.73 -30.21
CA ILE A 125 -15.41 -5.15 -30.66
C ILE A 125 -14.94 -5.81 -31.96
N VAL A 126 -14.95 -7.15 -32.03
CA VAL A 126 -14.53 -7.88 -33.24
C VAL A 126 -15.44 -7.56 -34.43
N LEU A 127 -16.75 -7.48 -34.21
CA LEU A 127 -17.70 -7.09 -35.27
C LEU A 127 -17.43 -5.67 -35.76
N TYR A 128 -17.22 -4.72 -34.83
CA TYR A 128 -16.90 -3.34 -35.14
C TYR A 128 -15.61 -3.23 -35.97
N TYR A 129 -14.50 -3.82 -35.51
CA TYR A 129 -13.24 -3.78 -36.23
C TYR A 129 -13.31 -4.48 -37.60
N SER A 130 -14.04 -5.59 -37.70
CA SER A 130 -14.25 -6.26 -38.98
C SER A 130 -15.03 -5.38 -39.97
N LEU A 131 -15.99 -4.59 -39.50
CA LEU A 131 -16.77 -3.68 -40.33
C LEU A 131 -15.95 -2.45 -40.71
N ALA A 132 -15.30 -1.80 -39.74
CA ALA A 132 -14.46 -0.64 -39.93
C ALA A 132 -13.32 -0.91 -40.93
N ARG A 133 -12.64 -2.07 -40.80
CA ARG A 133 -11.59 -2.48 -41.74
C ARG A 133 -12.10 -2.67 -43.16
N ARG A 134 -13.27 -3.31 -43.33
CA ARG A 134 -13.85 -3.50 -44.66
C ARG A 134 -14.32 -2.18 -45.27
N LEU A 135 -14.77 -1.24 -44.44
CA LEU A 135 -15.14 0.11 -44.86
C LEU A 135 -13.91 0.93 -45.29
N SER A 136 -12.74 0.73 -44.65
CA SER A 136 -11.50 1.39 -45.07
C SER A 136 -10.90 0.79 -46.34
N GLU A 137 -11.11 -0.50 -46.60
CA GLU A 137 -10.63 -1.19 -47.81
C GLU A 137 -11.55 -0.97 -49.03
N THR A 138 -12.72 -0.35 -48.86
CA THR A 138 -13.66 -0.06 -49.96
C THR A 138 -13.35 1.28 -50.63
N GLU A 139 -12.82 1.24 -51.85
CA GLU A 139 -12.49 2.44 -52.64
C GLU A 139 -13.53 2.74 -53.73
N THR A 140 -14.27 1.72 -54.19
CA THR A 140 -15.21 1.86 -55.31
C THR A 140 -16.67 1.64 -54.93
N GLU A 141 -17.59 2.27 -55.65
CA GLU A 141 -19.05 2.14 -55.44
C GLU A 141 -19.54 0.68 -55.58
N LYS A 142 -18.86 -0.11 -56.41
CA LYS A 142 -19.12 -1.56 -56.57
C LYS A 142 -18.74 -2.35 -55.32
N ASP A 143 -17.70 -1.92 -54.60
CA ASP A 143 -17.28 -2.55 -53.35
C ASP A 143 -18.24 -2.18 -52.21
N PHE A 144 -18.77 -0.95 -52.19
CA PHE A 144 -19.86 -0.57 -51.29
C PHE A 144 -21.13 -1.41 -51.53
N LEU A 145 -21.51 -1.65 -52.79
CA LEU A 145 -22.65 -2.53 -53.12
C LEU A 145 -22.41 -3.98 -52.66
N ARG A 146 -21.18 -4.49 -52.80
CA ARG A 146 -20.79 -5.81 -52.29
C ARG A 146 -20.81 -5.87 -50.76
N LEU A 147 -20.34 -4.81 -50.09
CA LEU A 147 -20.38 -4.69 -48.64
C LEU A 147 -21.82 -4.66 -48.13
N LYS A 148 -22.71 -3.86 -48.78
CA LYS A 148 -24.15 -3.81 -48.47
C LYS A 148 -24.81 -5.18 -48.63
N LYS A 149 -24.46 -5.95 -49.67
CA LYS A 149 -24.97 -7.32 -49.86
C LYS A 149 -24.48 -8.28 -48.75
N LYS A 150 -23.25 -8.09 -48.26
CA LYS A 150 -22.70 -8.85 -47.11
C LYS A 150 -23.22 -8.33 -45.76
N ALA A 151 -23.66 -7.09 -45.66
CA ALA A 151 -24.16 -6.45 -44.44
C ALA A 151 -25.39 -7.19 -43.87
N GLY A 152 -26.21 -7.82 -44.72
CA GLY A 152 -27.31 -8.67 -44.26
C GLY A 152 -26.87 -9.87 -43.41
N GLY A 153 -25.62 -10.33 -43.54
CA GLY A 153 -25.03 -11.34 -42.64
C GLY A 153 -24.72 -10.76 -41.26
N TYR A 154 -24.13 -9.57 -41.22
CA TYR A 154 -23.84 -8.84 -39.99
C TYR A 154 -25.13 -8.44 -39.26
N GLU A 155 -26.17 -8.04 -39.99
CA GLU A 155 -27.48 -7.74 -39.42
C GLU A 155 -28.07 -8.95 -38.68
N LYS A 156 -27.91 -10.17 -39.21
CA LYS A 156 -28.34 -11.39 -38.52
C LYS A 156 -27.53 -11.66 -37.24
N VAL A 157 -26.22 -11.40 -37.27
CA VAL A 157 -25.35 -11.55 -36.09
C VAL A 157 -25.69 -10.50 -35.04
N LEU A 158 -25.89 -9.25 -35.45
CA LEU A 158 -26.30 -8.15 -34.57
C LEU A 158 -27.67 -8.43 -33.93
N LYS A 159 -28.64 -8.91 -34.71
CA LYS A 159 -29.95 -9.38 -34.19
C LYS A 159 -29.84 -10.55 -33.23
N LYS A 160 -28.84 -11.43 -33.38
CA LYS A 160 -28.56 -12.48 -32.39
C LYS A 160 -27.98 -11.90 -31.10
N LEU A 161 -27.04 -10.97 -31.21
CA LEU A 161 -26.42 -10.30 -30.07
C LEU A 161 -27.43 -9.43 -29.31
N PHE A 162 -28.33 -8.75 -30.01
CA PHE A 162 -29.37 -7.94 -29.38
C PHE A 162 -30.34 -8.82 -28.60
N ARG A 163 -30.75 -9.95 -29.19
CA ARG A 163 -31.58 -10.95 -28.49
C ARG A 163 -30.87 -11.58 -27.31
N SER A 164 -29.57 -11.88 -27.42
CA SER A 164 -28.82 -12.44 -26.30
C SER A 164 -28.66 -11.44 -25.16
N LEU A 165 -28.48 -10.15 -25.47
CA LEU A 165 -28.45 -9.06 -24.49
C LEU A 165 -29.83 -8.75 -23.90
N GLY A 166 -30.91 -9.26 -24.46
CA GLY A 166 -32.28 -8.95 -24.02
C GLY A 166 -32.77 -7.57 -24.47
N LEU A 167 -32.18 -7.01 -25.53
CA LEU A 167 -32.60 -5.74 -26.11
C LEU A 167 -33.94 -5.88 -26.85
N PRO A 168 -34.83 -4.86 -26.78
CA PRO A 168 -36.08 -4.84 -27.53
C PRO A 168 -35.87 -4.95 -29.05
N GLU A 169 -36.78 -5.61 -29.76
CA GLU A 169 -36.74 -5.66 -31.23
C GLU A 169 -36.87 -4.24 -31.82
N GLY A 170 -35.90 -3.86 -32.67
CA GLY A 170 -35.85 -2.52 -33.24
C GLY A 170 -35.23 -1.46 -32.33
N SER A 171 -34.73 -1.83 -31.14
CA SER A 171 -33.93 -0.94 -30.30
C SER A 171 -32.73 -0.41 -31.08
N ASN A 172 -32.47 0.89 -30.95
CA ASN A 172 -31.24 1.52 -31.44
C ASN A 172 -30.04 1.27 -30.52
N ALA A 173 -30.21 0.48 -29.45
CA ALA A 173 -29.23 0.27 -28.39
C ALA A 173 -28.75 1.62 -27.80
N ALA A 174 -29.70 2.53 -27.53
CA ALA A 174 -29.43 3.73 -26.75
C ALA A 174 -28.77 3.37 -25.42
N GLN A 175 -27.95 4.29 -24.90
CA GLN A 175 -27.05 4.03 -23.78
C GLN A 175 -27.79 3.47 -22.56
N ASP A 176 -28.92 4.08 -22.20
CA ASP A 176 -29.81 3.68 -21.10
C ASP A 176 -30.37 2.27 -21.29
N VAL A 177 -30.91 1.97 -22.47
CA VAL A 177 -31.50 0.66 -22.78
C VAL A 177 -30.42 -0.43 -22.80
N LEU A 178 -29.23 -0.11 -23.32
CA LEU A 178 -28.10 -1.03 -23.34
C LEU A 178 -27.56 -1.28 -21.93
N GLU A 179 -27.41 -0.23 -21.12
CA GLU A 179 -26.96 -0.33 -19.74
C GLU A 179 -27.91 -1.18 -18.90
N GLU A 180 -29.22 -0.93 -18.96
CA GLU A 180 -30.21 -1.76 -18.27
C GLU A 180 -30.15 -3.23 -18.71
N SER A 181 -29.97 -3.48 -20.01
CA SER A 181 -29.89 -4.85 -20.53
C SER A 181 -28.65 -5.59 -20.03
N ILE A 182 -27.51 -4.89 -19.92
CA ILE A 182 -26.26 -5.42 -19.37
C ILE A 182 -26.41 -5.68 -17.87
N ILE A 183 -26.99 -4.74 -17.12
CA ILE A 183 -27.21 -4.89 -15.68
C ILE A 183 -28.05 -6.13 -15.40
N ARG A 184 -29.18 -6.28 -16.10
CA ARG A 184 -30.10 -7.41 -15.93
C ARG A 184 -29.49 -8.73 -16.36
N ARG A 185 -28.76 -8.79 -17.48
CA ARG A 185 -28.19 -10.04 -18.01
C ARG A 185 -27.01 -10.55 -17.19
N HIS A 186 -26.17 -9.64 -16.70
CA HIS A 186 -24.93 -9.98 -16.02
C HIS A 186 -25.04 -9.89 -14.49
N ASN A 187 -26.25 -9.65 -13.97
CA ASN A 187 -26.56 -9.53 -12.55
C ASN A 187 -25.68 -8.49 -11.85
N LEU A 188 -25.52 -7.32 -12.46
CA LEU A 188 -24.81 -6.22 -11.82
C LEU A 188 -25.69 -5.68 -10.70
N VAL A 189 -25.13 -5.55 -9.51
CA VAL A 189 -25.79 -4.91 -8.36
C VAL A 189 -25.13 -3.57 -8.14
N ARG A 190 -25.90 -2.49 -8.03
CA ARG A 190 -25.29 -1.20 -7.70
C ARG A 190 -24.72 -1.29 -6.30
N LEU A 191 -23.53 -0.72 -6.12
CA LEU A 191 -22.88 -0.74 -4.81
C LEU A 191 -23.72 -0.02 -3.74
N GLU A 192 -24.55 0.96 -4.14
CA GLU A 192 -25.51 1.64 -3.27
C GLU A 192 -26.66 0.74 -2.75
N ASP A 193 -26.97 -0.34 -3.46
CA ASP A 193 -28.06 -1.27 -3.13
C ASP A 193 -27.60 -2.45 -2.26
N VAL A 194 -26.29 -2.55 -1.98
CA VAL A 194 -25.74 -3.58 -1.10
C VAL A 194 -25.80 -3.07 0.33
N GLU A 195 -26.76 -3.57 1.12
CA GLU A 195 -26.79 -3.38 2.56
C GLU A 195 -25.44 -3.82 3.14
N GLU A 196 -24.73 -2.89 3.79
CA GLU A 196 -23.56 -3.23 4.61
C GLU A 196 -24.03 -4.29 5.63
N PRO A 197 -23.31 -5.42 5.79
CA PRO A 197 -23.66 -6.36 6.84
C PRO A 197 -23.70 -5.58 8.15
N GLN A 198 -24.86 -5.57 8.80
CA GLN A 198 -24.96 -5.08 10.17
C GLN A 198 -23.91 -5.84 10.95
N ASP A 199 -22.92 -5.13 11.49
CA ASP A 199 -22.12 -5.64 12.59
C ASP A 199 -23.12 -6.17 13.60
N GLU A 200 -23.20 -7.51 13.73
CA GLU A 200 -23.91 -8.15 14.82
C GLU A 200 -23.21 -7.73 16.10
N GLY A 201 -23.67 -6.61 16.64
CA GLY A 201 -23.33 -6.15 17.97
C GLY A 201 -23.72 -7.22 18.97
N ASP A 202 -22.73 -7.58 19.79
CA ASP A 202 -22.88 -8.02 21.17
C ASP A 202 -24.05 -8.98 21.43
N LEU A 203 -23.83 -10.27 21.12
CA LEU A 203 -24.54 -11.33 21.83
C LEU A 203 -23.96 -11.44 23.25
N GLU A 204 -24.68 -10.84 24.19
CA GLU A 204 -24.66 -11.17 25.62
C GLU A 204 -24.60 -12.71 25.79
N GLY A 205 -23.54 -13.17 26.43
CA GLY A 205 -23.42 -14.51 26.97
C GLY A 205 -22.95 -14.40 28.40
N ASP A 206 -23.90 -14.29 29.33
CA ASP A 206 -23.70 -14.59 30.75
C ASP A 206 -23.05 -15.97 30.89
N GLU A 207 -21.81 -16.03 31.36
CA GLU A 207 -21.31 -17.23 32.04
C GLU A 207 -20.62 -16.85 33.35
N VAL A 208 -21.45 -16.91 34.38
CA VAL A 208 -21.11 -17.22 35.77
C VAL A 208 -20.12 -18.38 35.83
N TRP A 209 -18.94 -18.14 36.40
CA TRP A 209 -18.19 -19.18 37.10
C TRP A 209 -17.63 -18.61 38.40
N SER A 210 -18.22 -19.09 39.50
CA SER A 210 -17.71 -18.99 40.87
C SER A 210 -16.37 -19.72 41.00
N ASP A 211 -15.37 -19.07 41.57
CA ASP A 211 -14.88 -19.26 42.96
C ASP A 211 -13.70 -18.31 43.25
#